data_AF-K2CE68-F1
#
_entry.id   AF-K2CE68-F1
#
_cell.length_a   1.000
_cell.length_b   1.000
_cell.length_c   1.000
_cell.angle_alpha   90.00
_cell.angle_beta   90.00
_cell.angle_gamma   90.00
#
_symmetry.space_group_name_H-M   'P 1'
#
loop_
_entity.id
_entity.type
_entity.pdbx_description
1 polymer ?
#
loop_
_entity_poly.entity_id
_entity_poly.type
_entity_poly.pdbx_seq_one_letter_code
_entity_poly.pdbx_strand_id
1 'polypeptide(L)'
;MTAPAMRRYHLMVGSAGINKPELLAEVEGRFSKFTTHRFVAGREPTPGFPDNRITFVGVGIFDDETKAKEQQDKLAADAISSWIFYENIKPAQGRFALYSGKKKLAETDSAVELLPEASTTLKKAEFAKGFSWHGFEDRHFAGHIFVGWGFENLIDCVEQTDLESLLIGIVPSEISSKAPDAAMQAQA
;
A
#
# COMPACT_ATOMS: atom_id res chain seq x y z
N MET A 1 -7.17 17.21 17.85
CA MET A 1 -8.38 16.50 17.41
C MET A 1 -7.97 15.07 17.08
N THR A 2 -8.72 14.05 17.49
CA THR A 2 -8.46 12.65 17.10
C THR A 2 -9.51 12.23 16.09
N ALA A 3 -9.11 11.53 15.03
CA ALA A 3 -10.02 11.01 14.03
C ALA A 3 -9.50 9.67 13.50
N PRO A 4 -10.37 8.68 13.25
CA PRO A 4 -9.93 7.44 12.63
C PRO A 4 -9.55 7.66 11.16
N ALA A 5 -8.73 6.76 10.64
CA ALA A 5 -8.45 6.63 9.22
C ALA A 5 -9.76 6.39 8.47
N MET A 6 -9.85 6.96 7.28
CA MET A 6 -10.98 6.77 6.38
C MET A 6 -10.51 6.04 5.14
N ARG A 7 -11.19 4.94 4.86
CA ARG A 7 -11.00 4.12 3.68
C ARG A 7 -12.32 3.98 2.96
N ARG A 8 -12.22 3.72 1.67
CA ARG A 8 -13.33 3.30 0.82
C ARG A 8 -12.99 1.96 0.20
N TYR A 9 -13.98 1.09 0.14
CA TYR A 9 -13.82 -0.30 -0.28
C TYR A 9 -14.52 -0.48 -1.62
N HIS A 10 -13.74 -0.73 -2.66
CA HIS A 10 -14.26 -0.96 -4.00
C HIS A 10 -14.32 -2.46 -4.24
N LEU A 11 -15.50 -2.97 -4.55
CA LEU A 11 -15.68 -4.37 -4.95
C LEU A 11 -15.40 -4.49 -6.45
N MET A 12 -14.23 -5.02 -6.77
CA MET A 12 -13.71 -5.15 -8.13
C MET A 12 -14.02 -6.52 -8.72
N VAL A 13 -14.27 -6.56 -10.03
CA VAL A 13 -14.67 -7.77 -10.77
C VAL A 13 -13.84 -7.99 -12.05
N GLY A 14 -13.01 -7.03 -12.42
CA GLY A 14 -12.16 -7.14 -13.60
C GLY A 14 -11.20 -5.98 -13.74
N SER A 15 -10.30 -6.07 -14.70
CA SER A 15 -9.29 -5.05 -14.97
C SER A 15 -8.80 -5.11 -16.40
N ALA A 16 -8.35 -3.99 -16.94
CA ALA A 16 -7.59 -3.95 -18.19
C ALA A 16 -6.60 -2.79 -18.19
N GLY A 17 -5.64 -2.81 -19.12
CA GLY A 17 -4.71 -1.70 -19.34
C GLY A 17 -5.45 -0.44 -19.73
N ILE A 18 -4.97 0.73 -19.28
CA ILE A 18 -5.58 2.03 -19.59
C ILE A 18 -5.63 2.31 -21.10
N ASN A 19 -4.72 1.71 -21.86
CA ASN A 19 -4.62 1.79 -23.31
C ASN A 19 -5.50 0.78 -24.07
N LYS A 20 -6.38 0.05 -23.38
CA LYS A 20 -7.29 -0.96 -23.96
C LYS A 20 -8.77 -0.65 -23.62
N PRO A 21 -9.33 0.48 -24.10
CA PRO A 21 -10.70 0.90 -23.76
C PRO A 21 -11.77 -0.10 -24.18
N GLU A 22 -11.54 -0.86 -25.26
CA GLU A 22 -12.42 -1.92 -25.75
C GLU A 22 -12.56 -3.07 -24.75
N LEU A 23 -11.46 -3.49 -24.11
CA LEU A 23 -11.50 -4.53 -23.08
C LEU A 23 -12.21 -4.05 -21.81
N LEU A 24 -12.04 -2.77 -21.46
CA LEU A 24 -12.78 -2.19 -20.33
C LEU A 24 -14.29 -2.21 -20.58
N ALA A 25 -14.72 -1.82 -21.78
CA ALA A 25 -16.13 -1.86 -22.17
C ALA A 25 -16.69 -3.29 -22.19
N GLU A 26 -15.90 -4.28 -22.63
CA GLU A 26 -16.28 -5.69 -22.57
C GLU A 26 -16.49 -6.17 -21.13
N VAL A 27 -15.56 -5.85 -20.23
CA VAL A 27 -15.68 -6.19 -18.81
C VAL A 27 -16.91 -5.54 -18.20
N GLU A 28 -17.15 -4.25 -18.44
CA GLU A 28 -18.36 -3.57 -17.97
C GLU A 28 -19.65 -4.19 -18.52
N GLY A 29 -19.66 -4.54 -19.81
CA GLY A 29 -20.80 -5.19 -20.46
C GLY A 29 -21.17 -6.52 -19.82
N ARG A 30 -20.18 -7.35 -19.45
CA ARG A 30 -20.37 -8.61 -18.71
C ARG A 30 -21.07 -8.41 -17.36
N PHE A 31 -20.90 -7.23 -16.76
CA PHE A 31 -21.46 -6.87 -15.45
C PHE A 31 -22.56 -5.81 -15.55
N SER A 32 -23.20 -5.67 -16.71
CA SER A 32 -24.28 -4.72 -16.97
C SER A 32 -25.51 -4.84 -16.05
N LYS A 33 -25.67 -5.97 -15.35
CA LYS A 33 -26.67 -6.14 -14.28
C LYS A 33 -26.37 -5.31 -13.02
N PHE A 34 -25.16 -4.78 -12.90
CA PHE A 34 -24.69 -3.94 -11.80
C PHE A 34 -24.41 -2.51 -12.30
N THR A 35 -24.46 -1.55 -11.38
CA THR A 35 -23.87 -0.22 -11.62
C THR A 35 -22.36 -0.35 -11.55
N THR A 36 -21.70 -0.28 -12.69
CA THR A 36 -20.24 -0.38 -12.79
C THR A 36 -19.56 0.97 -12.61
N HIS A 37 -18.33 0.96 -12.10
CA HIS A 37 -17.44 2.12 -12.07
C HIS A 37 -16.00 1.70 -12.40
N ARG A 38 -15.21 2.66 -12.91
CA ARG A 38 -13.78 2.47 -13.16
C ARG A 38 -12.95 3.09 -12.05
N PHE A 39 -11.85 2.45 -11.69
CA PHE A 39 -10.84 2.98 -10.77
C PHE A 39 -9.46 2.83 -11.40
N VAL A 40 -8.74 3.94 -11.55
CA VAL A 40 -7.39 3.93 -12.11
C VAL A 40 -6.39 3.98 -10.96
N ALA A 41 -5.57 2.94 -10.83
CA ALA A 41 -4.51 2.92 -9.83
C ALA A 41 -3.26 3.66 -10.33
N GLY A 42 -2.68 4.49 -9.45
CA GLY A 42 -1.46 5.23 -9.73
C GLY A 42 -1.69 6.58 -10.43
N ARG A 43 -0.58 7.27 -10.72
CA ARG A 43 -0.58 8.59 -11.37
C ARG A 43 -0.14 8.45 -12.82
N GLU A 44 -0.61 9.35 -13.65
CA GLU A 44 -0.15 9.43 -15.04
C GLU A 44 1.36 9.63 -15.08
N PRO A 45 2.09 8.82 -15.87
CA PRO A 45 3.52 8.95 -15.99
C PRO A 45 3.87 10.26 -16.70
N THR A 46 5.08 10.76 -16.45
CA THR A 46 5.61 11.90 -17.19
C THR A 46 5.77 11.55 -18.68
N PRO A 47 5.66 12.54 -19.59
CA PRO A 47 5.84 12.31 -21.02
C PRO A 47 7.18 11.62 -21.32
N GLY A 48 7.14 10.59 -22.19
CA GLY A 48 8.31 9.79 -22.56
C GLY A 48 8.46 8.48 -21.79
N PHE A 49 7.70 8.28 -20.72
CA PHE A 49 7.62 7.00 -20.01
C PHE A 49 6.39 6.18 -20.47
N PRO A 50 6.49 4.84 -20.53
CA PRO A 50 5.37 3.98 -20.90
C PRO A 50 4.25 4.03 -19.85
N ASP A 51 3.00 4.21 -20.28
CA ASP A 51 1.82 4.13 -19.42
C ASP A 51 1.28 2.70 -19.35
N ASN A 52 1.76 1.96 -18.36
CA ASN A 52 1.32 0.58 -18.07
C ASN A 52 0.27 0.52 -16.96
N ARG A 53 -0.43 1.63 -16.67
CA ARG A 53 -1.44 1.64 -15.62
C ARG A 53 -2.59 0.69 -15.92
N ILE A 54 -3.10 0.08 -14.86
CA ILE A 54 -4.28 -0.78 -14.89
C ILE A 54 -5.50 0.01 -14.42
N THR A 55 -6.60 -0.14 -15.16
CA THR A 55 -7.92 0.33 -14.77
C THR A 55 -8.72 -0.87 -14.26
N PHE A 56 -9.19 -0.77 -13.02
CA PHE A 56 -10.08 -1.75 -12.40
C PHE A 56 -11.53 -1.39 -12.69
N VAL A 57 -12.36 -2.42 -12.89
CA VAL A 57 -13.82 -2.30 -13.02
C VAL A 57 -14.44 -2.87 -11.75
N GLY A 58 -15.22 -2.03 -11.06
CA GLY A 58 -15.94 -2.40 -9.86
C GLY A 58 -17.46 -2.35 -10.04
N VAL A 59 -18.17 -3.02 -9.14
CA VAL A 59 -19.64 -3.15 -9.11
C VAL A 59 -20.25 -2.65 -7.81
N GLY A 60 -19.44 -2.04 -6.95
CA GLY A 60 -19.87 -1.52 -5.67
C GLY A 60 -18.78 -0.70 -4.98
N ILE A 61 -19.21 0.31 -4.24
CA ILE A 61 -18.37 1.17 -3.42
C ILE A 61 -18.99 1.23 -2.03
N PHE A 62 -18.19 0.94 -1.00
CA PHE A 62 -18.66 0.84 0.37
C PHE A 62 -17.76 1.67 1.30
N ASP A 63 -18.35 2.22 2.36
CA ASP A 63 -17.61 2.88 3.45
C ASP A 63 -17.29 1.89 4.60
N ASP A 64 -17.74 0.64 4.49
CA ASP A 64 -17.60 -0.43 5.50
C ASP A 64 -17.08 -1.71 4.83
N GLU A 65 -15.97 -2.24 5.34
CA GLU A 65 -15.34 -3.46 4.83
C GLU A 65 -16.24 -4.68 4.96
N THR A 66 -17.02 -4.76 6.04
CA THR A 66 -17.92 -5.89 6.30
C THR A 66 -18.99 -5.96 5.22
N LYS A 67 -19.57 -4.82 4.85
CA LYS A 67 -20.57 -4.75 3.76
C LYS A 67 -19.97 -5.10 2.41
N ALA A 68 -18.73 -4.67 2.14
CA ALA A 68 -18.02 -5.05 0.94
C ALA A 68 -17.79 -6.57 0.89
N LYS A 69 -17.41 -7.20 2.00
CA LYS A 69 -17.24 -8.65 2.13
C LYS A 69 -18.54 -9.42 1.97
N GLU A 70 -19.63 -8.98 2.59
CA GLU A 70 -20.95 -9.58 2.40
C GLU A 70 -21.38 -9.56 0.93
N GLN A 71 -21.09 -8.47 0.21
CA GLN A 71 -21.39 -8.40 -1.21
C GLN A 71 -20.43 -9.25 -2.06
N GLN A 72 -19.15 -9.33 -1.68
CA GLN A 72 -18.17 -10.22 -2.29
C GLN A 72 -18.61 -11.69 -2.19
N ASP A 73 -19.09 -12.11 -1.01
CA ASP A 73 -19.58 -13.48 -0.78
C ASP A 73 -20.79 -13.82 -1.65
N LYS A 74 -21.68 -12.84 -1.88
CA LYS A 74 -22.80 -13.00 -2.82
C LYS A 74 -22.32 -13.17 -4.26
N LEU A 75 -21.30 -12.41 -4.69
CA LEU A 75 -20.70 -12.60 -6.01
C LEU A 75 -20.02 -13.97 -6.12
N ALA A 76 -19.33 -14.41 -5.08
CA ALA A 76 -18.70 -15.73 -5.04
C ALA A 76 -19.74 -16.87 -5.14
N ALA A 77 -20.91 -16.72 -4.52
CA ALA A 77 -22.02 -17.67 -4.64
C ALA A 77 -22.55 -17.77 -6.09
N ASP A 78 -22.46 -16.68 -6.86
CA ASP A 78 -22.75 -16.63 -8.30
C ASP A 78 -21.57 -17.09 -9.19
N ALA A 79 -20.51 -17.66 -8.59
CA ALA A 79 -19.25 -18.00 -9.26
C ALA A 79 -18.55 -16.81 -9.97
N ILE A 80 -18.81 -15.58 -9.50
CA ILE A 80 -18.15 -14.37 -9.99
C ILE A 80 -16.91 -14.12 -9.15
N SER A 81 -15.74 -14.18 -9.81
CA SER A 81 -14.47 -13.78 -9.18
C SER A 81 -14.48 -12.28 -8.89
N SER A 82 -14.11 -11.92 -7.66
CA SER A 82 -14.07 -10.54 -7.20
C SER A 82 -13.07 -10.36 -6.07
N TRP A 83 -12.60 -9.13 -5.88
CA TRP A 83 -11.72 -8.75 -4.77
C TRP A 83 -12.07 -7.36 -4.27
N ILE A 84 -11.70 -7.07 -3.02
CA ILE A 84 -11.88 -5.75 -2.42
C ILE A 84 -10.59 -4.96 -2.59
N PHE A 85 -10.68 -3.81 -3.24
CA PHE A 85 -9.61 -2.84 -3.32
C PHE A 85 -9.83 -1.74 -2.27
N TYR A 86 -8.79 -1.42 -1.52
CA TYR A 86 -8.81 -0.46 -0.42
C TYR A 86 -8.31 0.89 -0.94
N GLU A 87 -9.20 1.86 -1.09
CA GLU A 87 -8.83 3.25 -1.36
C GLU A 87 -8.59 3.99 -0.03
N ASN A 88 -7.36 4.42 0.18
CA ASN A 88 -6.92 5.17 1.36
C ASN A 88 -7.28 6.65 1.18
N ILE A 89 -8.34 7.14 1.84
CA ILE A 89 -8.85 8.51 1.66
C ILE A 89 -8.11 9.51 2.55
N LYS A 90 -8.00 9.21 3.85
CA LYS A 90 -7.20 9.99 4.80
C LYS A 90 -6.67 9.09 5.91
N PRO A 91 -5.44 9.33 6.38
CA PRO A 91 -4.90 8.59 7.52
C PRO A 91 -5.66 8.97 8.79
N ALA A 92 -5.41 8.22 9.87
CA ALA A 92 -5.85 8.61 11.19
C ALA A 92 -5.21 9.94 11.61
N GLN A 93 -5.78 10.57 12.63
CA GLN A 93 -5.29 11.82 13.20
C GLN A 93 -5.28 11.70 14.72
N GLY A 94 -4.27 12.31 15.33
CA GLY A 94 -4.10 12.35 16.77
C GLY A 94 -2.88 13.17 17.14
N ARG A 95 -2.50 13.13 18.42
CA ARG A 95 -1.30 13.80 18.91
C ARG A 95 -0.19 12.80 19.18
N PHE A 96 1.02 13.14 18.77
CA PHE A 96 2.26 12.51 19.18
C PHE A 96 2.82 13.23 20.39
N ALA A 97 3.36 12.46 21.33
CA ALA A 97 4.17 12.98 22.40
C ALA A 97 5.50 12.22 22.43
N LEU A 98 6.60 12.96 22.31
CA LEU A 98 7.95 12.42 22.36
C LEU A 98 8.46 12.43 23.79
N TYR A 99 9.04 11.32 24.23
CA TYR A 99 9.59 11.17 25.58
C TYR A 99 11.05 10.73 25.53
N SER A 100 11.85 11.24 26.46
CA SER A 100 13.15 10.66 26.83
C SER A 100 13.02 10.07 28.23
N GLY A 101 12.96 8.74 28.29
CA GLY A 101 12.55 8.02 29.49
C GLY A 101 11.16 8.48 29.95
N LYS A 102 11.08 9.10 31.13
CA LYS A 102 9.82 9.64 31.71
C LYS A 102 9.57 11.11 31.38
N LYS A 103 10.52 11.81 30.77
CA LYS A 103 10.43 13.25 30.48
C LYS A 103 9.79 13.49 29.12
N LYS A 104 8.65 14.19 29.07
CA LYS A 104 8.06 14.66 27.81
C LYS A 104 8.97 15.74 27.21
N LEU A 105 9.44 15.50 25.99
CA LEU A 105 10.29 16.43 25.23
C LEU A 105 9.47 17.35 24.33
N ALA A 106 8.46 16.80 23.66
CA ALA A 106 7.63 17.53 22.70
C ALA A 106 6.24 16.90 22.59
N GLU A 107 5.30 17.66 22.06
CA GLU A 107 3.96 17.21 21.69
C GLU A 107 3.52 17.93 20.42
N THR A 108 2.96 17.20 19.46
CA THR A 108 2.55 17.73 18.15
C THR A 108 1.37 16.92 17.59
N ASP A 109 0.58 17.51 16.71
CA ASP A 109 -0.45 16.83 15.92
C ASP A 109 -0.01 16.56 14.47
N SER A 110 1.23 16.90 14.14
CA SER A 110 1.85 16.67 12.83
C SER A 110 2.78 15.46 12.87
N ALA A 111 3.10 14.90 11.70
CA ALA A 111 4.12 13.87 11.58
C ALA A 111 5.48 14.37 12.10
N VAL A 112 6.29 13.44 12.63
CA VAL A 112 7.61 13.71 13.19
C VAL A 112 8.65 13.01 12.34
N GLU A 113 9.72 13.72 12.00
CA GLU A 113 10.89 13.14 11.36
C GLU A 113 11.96 12.86 12.42
N LEU A 114 12.52 11.66 12.40
CA LEU A 114 13.69 11.27 13.18
C LEU A 114 14.91 11.33 12.28
N LEU A 115 15.85 12.20 12.65
CA LEU A 115 17.11 12.45 11.95
C LEU A 115 18.27 11.86 12.78
N PRO A 116 18.58 10.56 12.65
CA PRO A 116 19.69 9.96 13.37
C PRO A 116 21.04 10.39 12.76
N GLU A 117 22.07 10.55 13.60
CA GLU A 117 23.44 10.77 13.11
C GLU A 117 24.04 9.50 12.48
N ALA A 118 23.55 8.31 12.87
CA ALA A 118 24.08 7.03 12.39
C ALA A 118 22.98 6.00 12.11
N SER A 119 22.10 5.72 13.08
CA SER A 119 21.03 4.74 12.92
C SER A 119 19.92 4.93 13.96
N THR A 120 18.72 4.45 13.65
CA THR A 120 17.61 4.32 14.59
C THR A 120 17.29 2.85 14.84
N THR A 121 17.17 2.45 16.11
CA THR A 121 16.64 1.14 16.48
C THR A 121 15.17 1.26 16.85
N LEU A 122 14.29 0.65 16.05
CA LEU A 122 12.88 0.49 16.41
C LEU A 122 12.72 -0.82 17.18
N LYS A 123 12.34 -0.71 18.45
CA LYS A 123 12.15 -1.87 19.33
C LYS A 123 10.83 -2.57 19.03
N LYS A 124 10.84 -3.91 19.02
CA LYS A 124 9.65 -4.76 18.80
C LYS A 124 8.82 -4.34 17.58
N ALA A 125 9.47 -4.11 16.44
CA ALA A 125 8.79 -3.87 15.18
C ALA A 125 8.09 -5.16 14.72
N GLU A 126 6.83 -5.06 14.32
CA GLU A 126 6.07 -6.16 13.73
C GLU A 126 6.61 -6.51 12.35
N PHE A 127 6.73 -7.80 12.02
CA PHE A 127 7.11 -8.25 10.69
C PHE A 127 6.26 -9.43 10.22
N ALA A 128 6.11 -9.55 8.90
CA ALA A 128 5.42 -10.66 8.24
C ALA A 128 3.99 -10.94 8.74
N LYS A 129 3.24 -9.87 9.05
CA LYS A 129 1.80 -9.95 9.38
C LYS A 129 1.05 -10.69 8.27
N GLY A 130 0.31 -11.73 8.64
CA GLY A 130 -0.44 -12.60 7.70
C GLY A 130 0.31 -13.83 7.21
N PHE A 131 1.59 -14.01 7.57
CA PHE A 131 2.37 -15.20 7.26
C PHE A 131 2.59 -16.09 8.49
N SER A 132 2.90 -17.38 8.29
CA SER A 132 3.12 -18.34 9.38
C SER A 132 4.32 -18.00 10.29
N TRP A 133 5.27 -17.20 9.79
CA TRP A 133 6.44 -16.72 10.52
C TRP A 133 6.28 -15.29 11.06
N HIS A 134 5.03 -14.81 11.23
CA HIS A 134 4.73 -13.52 11.86
C HIS A 134 5.38 -13.38 13.24
N GLY A 135 5.94 -12.19 13.53
CA GLY A 135 6.60 -11.95 14.81
C GLY A 135 6.96 -10.50 15.07
N PHE A 136 7.73 -10.29 16.15
CA PHE A 136 8.23 -8.99 16.56
C PHE A 136 9.72 -9.08 16.85
N GLU A 137 10.50 -8.14 16.33
CA GLU A 137 11.93 -8.05 16.60
C GLU A 137 12.43 -6.60 16.59
N ASP A 138 13.62 -6.38 17.14
CA ASP A 138 14.27 -5.07 17.07
C ASP A 138 14.84 -4.86 15.66
N ARG A 139 14.43 -3.79 14.99
CA ARG A 139 14.86 -3.44 13.63
C ARG A 139 15.77 -2.23 13.66
N HIS A 140 16.74 -2.21 12.75
CA HIS A 140 17.72 -1.15 12.61
C HIS A 140 17.52 -0.47 11.26
N PHE A 141 17.44 0.85 11.29
CA PHE A 141 17.23 1.70 10.12
C PHE A 141 18.37 2.70 10.04
N ALA A 142 18.93 2.86 8.86
CA ALA A 142 20.05 3.77 8.61
C ALA A 142 19.56 5.13 8.10
N GLY A 143 18.40 5.16 7.45
CA GLY A 143 17.78 6.36 6.90
C GLY A 143 16.99 7.19 7.92
N HIS A 144 16.42 8.28 7.41
CA HIS A 144 15.48 9.10 8.16
C HIS A 144 14.19 8.32 8.36
N ILE A 145 13.60 8.41 9.56
CA ILE A 145 12.30 7.78 9.83
C ILE A 145 11.23 8.85 9.94
N PHE A 146 10.20 8.74 9.12
CA PHE A 146 8.97 9.51 9.24
C PHE A 146 7.99 8.73 10.11
N VAL A 147 7.60 9.34 11.22
CA VAL A 147 6.63 8.81 12.17
C VAL A 147 5.33 9.59 12.03
N GLY A 148 4.27 8.91 11.63
CA GLY A 148 2.97 9.53 11.34
C GLY A 148 1.81 8.61 11.64
N TRP A 149 0.59 9.14 11.60
CA TRP A 149 -0.59 8.31 11.71
C TRP A 149 -0.86 7.65 10.37
N GLY A 150 -1.10 6.34 10.41
CA GLY A 150 -1.33 5.51 9.24
C GLY A 150 -2.81 5.34 8.89
N PHE A 151 -3.05 4.51 7.87
CA PHE A 151 -4.41 4.18 7.40
C PHE A 151 -5.06 3.01 8.13
N GLU A 152 -4.34 2.34 9.04
CA GLU A 152 -4.86 1.23 9.87
C GLU A 152 -5.27 1.68 11.29
N ASN A 153 -5.40 2.99 11.54
CA ASN A 153 -5.54 3.55 12.89
C ASN A 153 -4.33 3.24 13.80
N LEU A 154 -3.17 3.05 13.19
CA LEU A 154 -1.89 2.79 13.84
C LEU A 154 -0.91 3.93 13.56
N ILE A 155 0.22 3.91 14.26
CA ILE A 155 1.37 4.77 13.96
C ILE A 155 2.22 4.04 12.93
N ASP A 156 2.47 4.70 11.81
CA ASP A 156 3.39 4.22 10.77
C ASP A 156 4.77 4.82 11.00
N CYS A 157 5.79 3.99 10.87
CA CYS A 157 7.20 4.39 10.84
C CYS A 157 7.75 4.03 9.46
N VAL A 158 8.03 5.04 8.65
CA VAL A 158 8.50 4.87 7.26
C VAL A 158 9.94 5.36 7.17
N GLU A 159 10.86 4.44 6.87
CA GLU A 159 12.23 4.82 6.51
C GLU A 159 12.25 5.38 5.10
N GLN A 160 12.85 6.56 4.92
CA GLN A 160 13.28 7.01 3.61
C GLN A 160 14.68 6.46 3.34
N THR A 161 14.76 5.60 2.33
CA THR A 161 16.00 5.02 1.84
C THR A 161 16.18 5.31 0.36
N ASP A 162 17.43 5.28 -0.09
CA ASP A 162 17.77 5.45 -1.49
C ASP A 162 17.45 4.17 -2.28
N LEU A 163 16.97 4.33 -3.52
CA LEU A 163 16.56 3.20 -4.34
C LEU A 163 17.74 2.26 -4.63
N GLU A 164 18.94 2.78 -4.88
CA GLU A 164 20.14 1.95 -5.14
C GLU A 164 20.48 1.11 -3.92
N SER A 165 20.36 1.69 -2.72
CA SER A 165 20.60 0.98 -1.47
C SER A 165 19.63 -0.18 -1.28
N LEU A 166 18.38 -0.02 -1.72
CA LEU A 166 17.37 -1.08 -1.73
C LEU A 166 17.70 -2.17 -2.78
N LEU A 167 18.07 -1.76 -4.00
CA LEU A 167 18.36 -2.66 -5.12
C LEU A 167 19.54 -3.61 -4.83
N ILE A 168 20.56 -3.14 -4.09
CA ILE A 168 21.68 -3.99 -3.65
C ILE A 168 21.21 -5.19 -2.82
N GLY A 169 20.10 -5.07 -2.10
CA GLY A 169 19.49 -6.19 -1.38
C GLY A 169 18.54 -7.03 -2.24
N ILE A 170 17.71 -6.38 -3.06
CA ILE A 170 16.62 -7.02 -3.82
C ILE A 170 17.16 -7.84 -5.01
N VAL A 171 18.04 -7.26 -5.82
CA VAL A 171 18.51 -7.93 -7.04
C VAL A 171 19.14 -9.29 -6.73
N PRO A 172 20.12 -9.42 -5.81
CA PRO A 172 20.71 -10.73 -5.52
C PRO A 172 19.78 -11.71 -4.80
N SER A 173 18.65 -11.26 -4.22
CA SER A 173 17.65 -12.18 -3.66
C SER A 173 16.74 -12.79 -4.72
N GLU A 174 16.56 -12.12 -5.86
CA GLU A 174 15.65 -12.54 -6.94
C GLU A 174 16.37 -13.18 -8.13
N ILE A 175 17.65 -12.88 -8.34
CA ILE A 175 18.46 -13.48 -9.42
C ILE A 175 19.81 -13.98 -8.91
N SER A 176 20.29 -15.08 -9.49
CA SER A 176 21.62 -15.61 -9.16
C SER A 176 22.72 -14.60 -9.48
N SER A 177 23.68 -14.44 -8.57
CA SER A 177 24.88 -13.61 -8.76
C SER A 177 25.81 -14.09 -9.90
N LYS A 178 25.52 -15.24 -10.51
CA LYS A 178 26.23 -15.76 -11.69
C LYS A 178 25.51 -15.46 -13.01
N ALA A 179 24.35 -14.78 -12.97
CA ALA A 179 23.64 -14.41 -14.18
C ALA A 179 24.47 -13.43 -15.04
N PRO A 180 24.27 -13.39 -16.37
CA PRO A 180 24.92 -12.40 -17.22
C PRO A 180 24.58 -10.96 -16.77
N ASP A 181 25.50 -10.03 -16.92
CA ASP A 181 25.33 -8.63 -16.49
C ASP A 181 24.06 -7.98 -17.06
N ALA A 182 23.75 -8.22 -18.33
CA ALA A 182 22.53 -7.70 -18.95
C ALA A 182 21.24 -8.21 -18.28
N ALA A 183 21.24 -9.43 -17.74
CA ALA A 183 20.11 -9.98 -17.00
C ALA A 183 20.00 -9.37 -15.59
N MET A 184 21.13 -9.10 -14.94
CA MET A 184 21.14 -8.37 -13.66
C MET A 184 20.67 -6.91 -13.85
N GLN A 185 21.07 -6.26 -14.95
CA GLN A 185 20.61 -4.91 -15.31
C GLN A 185 19.12 -4.85 -15.68
N ALA A 186 18.57 -5.91 -16.27
CA ALA A 186 17.14 -5.97 -16.57
C ALA A 186 16.27 -6.24 -15.32
N GLN A 187 16.87 -6.81 -14.28
CA GLN A 187 16.20 -7.07 -12.99
C GLN A 187 16.24 -5.87 -12.05
N ALA A 188 17.29 -5.05 -12.13
CA ALA A 188 17.44 -3.78 -11.41
C ALA A 188 16.53 -2.70 -12.01
#